data_AF-A0A431W809-F1
#
_entry.id   AF-A0A431W809-F1
#
_cell.length_a   1.000
_cell.length_b   1.000
_cell.length_c   1.000
_cell.angle_alpha   90.00
_cell.angle_beta   90.00
_cell.angle_gamma   90.00
#
_symmetry.space_group_name_H-M   'P 1'
#
loop_
_entity.id
_entity.type
_entity.pdbx_description
1 polymer ?
#
loop_
_entity_poly.entity_id
_entity_poly.type
_entity_poly.pdbx_seq_one_letter_code
_entity_poly.pdbx_strand_id
1 'polypeptide(L)'
;MNCDKNMHIRWPALLIQKDQAELVYLASEHDWLLERLTHIEQTDRLLDASGVTYELALAPHSQFQPDKQLSWQLSDEPLRLPQILDLVRQHASLSGHCCTAKLRAESMEQVFEIMKFLEEN
;
A
#
# COMPACT_ATOMS: atom_id res chain seq x y z
N MET A 1 16.15 -21.77 8.25
CA MET A 1 15.48 -20.60 8.84
C MET A 1 15.02 -19.74 7.69
N ASN A 2 13.72 -19.80 7.38
CA ASN A 2 13.12 -19.00 6.32
C ASN A 2 13.05 -17.56 6.83
N CYS A 3 13.67 -16.65 6.10
CA CYS A 3 13.56 -15.23 6.38
C CYS A 3 12.21 -14.78 5.82
N ASP A 4 11.16 -14.82 6.63
CA ASP A 4 9.85 -14.29 6.28
C ASP A 4 9.93 -12.76 6.22
N LYS A 5 10.34 -12.24 5.05
CA LYS A 5 10.69 -10.83 4.81
C LYS A 5 9.52 -9.84 4.93
N ASN A 6 8.30 -10.31 5.20
CA ASN A 6 7.11 -9.47 5.39
C ASN A 6 6.53 -9.52 6.81
N MET A 7 7.16 -10.21 7.77
CA MET A 7 6.61 -10.44 9.13
C MET A 7 6.26 -9.17 9.94
N HIS A 8 6.67 -7.99 9.47
CA HIS A 8 6.44 -6.73 10.16
C HIS A 8 5.29 -5.88 9.59
N ILE A 9 4.78 -6.20 8.40
CA ILE A 9 3.68 -5.44 7.79
C ILE A 9 2.38 -5.79 8.51
N ARG A 10 1.69 -4.77 9.03
CA ARG A 10 0.36 -4.96 9.62
C ARG A 10 -0.72 -4.81 8.55
N TRP A 11 -1.32 -5.93 8.17
CA TRP A 11 -2.50 -5.94 7.32
C TRP A 11 -3.76 -5.49 8.08
N PRO A 12 -4.73 -4.84 7.43
CA PRO A 12 -4.76 -4.48 6.01
C PRO A 12 -3.70 -3.43 5.62
N ALA A 13 -3.33 -3.37 4.35
CA ALA A 13 -2.39 -2.38 3.83
C ALA A 13 -2.93 -1.73 2.54
N LEU A 14 -2.43 -0.57 2.20
CA LEU A 14 -2.73 0.14 0.96
C LEU A 14 -1.50 0.13 0.06
N LEU A 15 -1.63 -0.40 -1.14
CA LEU A 15 -0.63 -0.25 -2.18
C LEU A 15 -0.90 1.07 -2.91
N ILE A 16 0.13 1.90 -3.00
CA ILE A 16 0.10 3.23 -3.61
C ILE A 16 0.88 3.14 -4.91
N GLN A 17 0.16 3.17 -6.04
CA GLN A 17 0.76 3.17 -7.36
C GLN A 17 1.04 4.62 -7.78
N LYS A 18 2.33 5.00 -7.72
CA LYS A 18 2.75 6.40 -7.85
C LYS A 18 2.30 7.06 -9.16
N ASP A 19 2.23 6.29 -10.24
CA ASP A 19 1.97 6.82 -11.58
C ASP A 19 0.48 6.90 -11.93
N GLN A 20 -0.37 6.10 -11.28
CA GLN A 20 -1.82 6.06 -11.56
C GLN A 20 -2.65 6.85 -10.54
N ALA A 21 -2.03 7.33 -9.44
CA ALA A 21 -2.73 7.87 -8.28
C ALA A 21 -3.85 6.93 -7.76
N GLU A 22 -3.65 5.63 -8.00
CA GLU A 22 -4.56 4.55 -7.63
C GLU A 22 -4.09 3.92 -6.33
N LEU A 23 -5.08 3.59 -5.49
CA LEU A 23 -4.87 2.92 -4.22
C LEU A 23 -5.51 1.54 -4.26
N VAL A 24 -4.72 0.50 -4.06
CA VAL A 24 -5.25 -0.86 -3.95
C VAL A 24 -5.33 -1.23 -2.47
N TYR A 25 -6.55 -1.55 -2.01
CA TYR A 25 -6.75 -2.07 -0.66
C TYR A 25 -6.38 -3.57 -0.62
N LEU A 26 -5.45 -3.90 0.26
CA LEU A 26 -5.00 -5.27 0.48
C LEU A 26 -5.43 -5.70 1.87
N ALA A 27 -6.40 -6.61 1.97
CA ALA A 27 -6.90 -7.11 3.24
C ALA A 27 -5.89 -8.03 3.93
N SER A 28 -5.04 -8.70 3.14
CA SER A 28 -4.08 -9.69 3.63
C SER A 28 -2.80 -9.77 2.77
N GLU A 29 -1.78 -10.46 3.30
CA GLU A 29 -0.58 -10.80 2.52
C GLU A 29 -0.91 -11.63 1.27
N HIS A 30 -1.99 -12.41 1.31
CA HIS A 30 -2.40 -13.18 0.14
C HIS A 30 -2.82 -12.28 -1.02
N ASP A 31 -3.53 -11.19 -0.74
CA ASP A 31 -3.95 -10.21 -1.76
C ASP A 31 -2.72 -9.55 -2.38
N TRP A 32 -1.73 -9.22 -1.57
CA TRP A 32 -0.43 -8.76 -2.04
C TRP A 32 0.26 -9.77 -2.98
N LEU A 33 0.24 -11.07 -2.63
CA LEU A 33 0.84 -12.11 -3.45
C LEU A 33 0.13 -12.28 -4.80
N LEU A 34 -1.15 -11.91 -4.90
CA LEU A 34 -1.88 -11.89 -6.17
C LEU A 34 -1.54 -10.62 -6.97
N GLU A 35 -1.56 -9.45 -6.34
CA GLU A 35 -1.25 -8.17 -7.00
C GLU A 35 0.19 -8.10 -7.53
N ARG A 36 1.14 -8.76 -6.87
CA ARG A 36 2.52 -8.84 -7.40
C ARG A 36 2.67 -9.63 -8.70
N LEU A 37 1.64 -10.33 -9.15
CA LEU A 37 1.65 -11.08 -10.41
C LEU A 37 1.06 -10.27 -11.56
N THR A 38 0.25 -9.23 -11.28
CA THR A 38 -0.47 -8.46 -12.29
C THR A 38 0.41 -7.39 -12.91
N HIS A 39 0.88 -6.40 -12.15
CA HIS A 39 1.88 -5.38 -12.57
C HIS A 39 2.31 -4.59 -11.33
N ILE A 40 3.59 -4.67 -10.97
CA ILE A 40 4.14 -3.89 -9.86
C ILE A 40 5.40 -3.17 -10.31
N GLU A 41 5.48 -1.90 -9.96
CA GLU A 41 6.62 -1.06 -10.23
C GLU A 41 7.46 -0.84 -8.97
N GLN A 42 8.76 -0.61 -9.15
CA GLN A 42 9.68 -0.35 -8.03
C GLN A 42 9.39 0.99 -7.33
N THR A 43 8.57 1.83 -7.95
CA THR A 43 8.10 3.11 -7.43
C THR A 43 6.88 2.97 -6.53
N ASP A 44 6.29 1.77 -6.47
CA ASP A 44 5.13 1.52 -5.64
C ASP A 44 5.50 1.54 -4.15
N ARG A 45 4.59 2.10 -3.36
CA ARG A 45 4.73 2.19 -1.91
C ARG A 45 3.62 1.39 -1.25
N LEU A 46 3.90 0.85 -0.07
CA LEU A 46 2.90 0.17 0.74
C LEU A 46 2.73 0.92 2.05
N LEU A 47 1.49 1.22 2.42
CA LEU A 47 1.17 1.78 3.72
C LEU A 47 0.42 0.73 4.53
N ASP A 48 0.94 0.38 5.71
CA ASP A 48 0.27 -0.60 6.57
C ASP A 48 -0.75 0.05 7.52
N ALA A 49 -1.57 -0.78 8.18
CA ALA A 49 -2.61 -0.32 9.12
C ALA A 49 -2.05 0.50 10.30
N SER A 50 -0.76 0.37 10.62
CA SER A 50 -0.12 1.15 11.68
C SER A 50 0.42 2.50 11.22
N GLY A 51 0.30 2.80 9.92
CA GLY A 51 0.79 4.03 9.30
C GLY A 51 2.27 3.96 8.91
N VAL A 52 2.86 2.77 8.86
CA VAL A 52 4.24 2.58 8.40
C VAL A 52 4.25 2.53 6.89
N THR A 53 5.11 3.34 6.26
CA THR A 53 5.30 3.35 4.82
C THR A 53 6.51 2.51 4.44
N TYR A 54 6.30 1.62 3.48
CA TYR A 54 7.30 0.77 2.87
C TYR A 54 7.43 1.11 1.39
N GLU A 55 8.60 0.85 0.84
CA GLU A 55 8.91 0.99 -0.57
C GLU A 55 9.43 -0.33 -1.12
N LEU A 56 9.15 -0.58 -2.39
CA LEU A 56 9.53 -1.83 -3.01
C LEU A 56 10.97 -1.76 -3.52
N ALA A 57 11.86 -2.48 -2.84
CA ALA A 57 13.25 -2.56 -3.25
C ALA A 57 13.58 -3.94 -3.82
N LEU A 58 14.45 -3.97 -4.82
CA LEU A 58 15.14 -5.21 -5.20
C LEU A 58 16.02 -5.63 -4.03
N ALA A 59 15.74 -6.81 -3.46
CA ALA A 59 16.63 -7.36 -2.46
C ALA A 59 18.04 -7.49 -3.09
N PRO A 60 19.11 -7.10 -2.36
CA PRO A 60 20.46 -7.26 -2.88
C PRO A 60 20.69 -8.73 -3.25
N HIS A 61 21.28 -8.95 -4.42
CA HIS A 61 21.57 -10.28 -4.95
C HIS A 61 22.33 -11.08 -3.88
N SER A 62 21.64 -12.00 -3.23
CA SER A 62 22.29 -13.02 -2.42
C SER A 62 22.80 -14.08 -3.36
N GLN A 63 24.07 -14.48 -3.20
CA GLN A 63 24.66 -15.60 -3.96
C GLN A 63 23.87 -16.91 -3.78
N PHE A 64 22.96 -16.97 -2.79
CA PHE A 64 22.12 -18.12 -2.49
C PHE A 64 20.65 -17.99 -2.96
N GLN A 65 20.25 -16.86 -3.55
CA GLN A 65 18.91 -16.65 -4.11
C GLN A 65 19.04 -15.94 -5.47
N PRO A 66 19.11 -16.69 -6.58
CA PRO A 66 19.36 -16.13 -7.91
C PRO A 66 18.17 -15.34 -8.47
N ASP A 67 16.97 -15.52 -7.92
CA ASP A 67 15.80 -14.75 -8.32
C ASP A 67 15.81 -13.37 -7.64
N LYS A 68 15.69 -12.32 -8.45
CA LYS A 68 15.44 -10.94 -8.01
C LYS A 68 14.11 -10.90 -7.25
N GLN A 69 14.17 -11.15 -5.94
CA GLN A 69 12.99 -11.09 -5.09
C GLN A 69 12.76 -9.63 -4.69
N LEU A 70 11.62 -9.08 -5.10
CA LEU A 70 11.14 -7.80 -4.59
C LEU A 70 10.81 -7.98 -3.11
N SER A 71 11.28 -7.06 -2.28
CA SER A 71 11.04 -7.05 -0.84
C SER A 71 10.66 -5.65 -0.38
N TRP A 72 9.68 -5.58 0.52
CA TRP A 72 9.34 -4.34 1.18
C TRP A 72 10.46 -3.91 2.12
N GLN A 73 10.89 -2.66 1.98
CA GLN A 73 11.82 -2.00 2.89
C GLN A 73 11.13 -0.78 3.50
N LEU A 74 11.52 -0.39 4.71
CA LEU A 74 11.01 0.85 5.30
C LEU A 74 11.41 2.02 4.40
N SER A 75 10.45 2.87 4.06
CA SER A 75 10.74 4.06 3.26
C SER A 75 11.35 5.14 4.15
N ASP A 76 12.38 5.83 3.63
CA ASP A 76 12.95 7.02 4.27
C ASP A 76 12.01 8.23 4.20
N GLU A 77 10.93 8.15 3.41
CA GLU A 77 9.92 9.19 3.23
C GLU A 77 8.54 8.70 3.71
N PRO A 78 8.30 8.66 5.04
CA PRO A 78 7.03 8.21 5.58
C PRO A 78 5.89 9.16 5.22
N LEU A 79 4.77 8.60 4.77
CA LEU A 79 3.57 9.36 4.45
C LEU A 79 2.82 9.73 5.72
N ARG A 80 2.45 11.00 5.83
CA ARG A 80 1.62 11.50 6.94
C ARG A 80 0.14 11.37 6.60
N LEU A 81 -0.69 11.27 7.64
CA LEU A 81 -2.14 11.17 7.52
C LEU A 81 -2.78 12.16 6.51
N PRO A 82 -2.42 13.47 6.47
CA PRO A 82 -2.99 14.38 5.47
C PRO A 82 -2.67 13.98 4.03
N GLN A 83 -1.43 13.52 3.77
CA GLN A 83 -1.01 13.08 2.43
C GLN A 83 -1.77 11.81 2.02
N ILE A 84 -1.95 10.89 2.96
CA ILE A 84 -2.69 9.65 2.73
C ILE A 84 -4.15 9.95 2.45
N LEU A 85 -4.76 10.85 3.22
CA LEU A 85 -6.16 11.25 3.01
C LEU A 85 -6.36 11.92 1.65
N ASP A 86 -5.40 12.70 1.17
CA ASP A 86 -5.45 13.28 -0.17
C ASP A 86 -5.37 12.21 -1.26
N LEU A 87 -4.53 11.17 -1.09
CA LEU A 87 -4.51 10.01 -1.99
C LEU A 87 -5.86 9.27 -1.99
N VAL A 88 -6.46 9.05 -0.81
CA VAL A 88 -7.78 8.38 -0.72
C VAL A 88 -8.86 9.19 -1.42
N ARG A 89 -8.84 10.52 -1.30
CA ARG A 89 -9.78 11.40 -2.01
C ARG A 89 -9.58 11.34 -3.52
N GLN A 90 -8.33 11.27 -3.99
CA GLN A 90 -8.01 11.12 -5.40
C GLN A 90 -8.53 9.79 -5.94
N HIS A 91 -8.21 8.67 -5.28
CA HIS A 91 -8.70 7.34 -5.62
C HIS A 91 -10.22 7.31 -5.71
N ALA A 92 -10.91 7.77 -4.66
CA ALA A 92 -12.36 7.81 -4.63
C ALA A 92 -12.97 8.68 -5.74
N SER A 93 -12.27 9.75 -6.14
CA SER A 93 -12.69 10.59 -7.28
C SER A 93 -12.52 9.87 -8.61
N LEU A 94 -11.49 9.04 -8.78
CA LEU A 94 -11.27 8.21 -9.96
C LEU A 94 -12.31 7.09 -10.06
N SER A 95 -12.68 6.49 -8.92
CA SER A 95 -13.75 5.48 -8.83
C SER A 95 -15.17 6.05 -8.96
N GLY A 96 -15.31 7.37 -9.21
CA GLY A 96 -16.61 8.00 -9.49
C GLY A 96 -17.41 8.41 -8.27
N HIS A 97 -16.85 8.36 -7.05
CA HIS A 97 -17.51 8.91 -5.87
C HIS A 97 -17.49 10.44 -5.91
N CYS A 98 -18.65 11.05 -6.14
CA CYS A 98 -18.80 12.49 -6.37
C CYS A 98 -18.67 13.37 -5.08
N CYS A 99 -18.59 12.77 -3.89
CA CYS A 99 -18.68 13.48 -2.60
C CYS A 99 -17.40 13.43 -1.75
N THR A 100 -16.23 13.26 -2.37
CA THR A 100 -14.95 12.99 -1.69
C THR A 100 -14.39 14.18 -0.90
N ALA A 101 -14.78 15.41 -1.24
CA ALA A 101 -14.33 16.62 -0.52
C ALA A 101 -14.74 16.66 0.97
N LYS A 102 -15.70 15.83 1.39
CA LYS A 102 -16.14 15.71 2.80
C LYS A 102 -15.50 14.55 3.57
N LEU A 103 -14.73 13.69 2.90
CA LEU A 103 -14.01 12.60 3.58
C LEU A 103 -12.97 13.22 4.52
N ARG A 104 -13.11 12.90 5.81
CA ARG A 104 -12.19 13.31 6.86
C ARG A 104 -11.80 12.06 7.63
N ALA A 105 -10.51 11.89 7.83
CA ALA A 105 -9.95 10.89 8.72
C ALA A 105 -9.04 11.62 9.72
N GLU A 106 -9.21 11.31 10.99
CA GLU A 106 -8.39 11.81 12.10
C GLU A 106 -7.38 10.76 12.59
N SER A 107 -7.52 9.52 12.12
CA SER A 107 -6.61 8.42 12.44
C SER A 107 -6.42 7.50 11.24
N MET A 108 -5.41 6.63 11.30
CA MET A 108 -5.12 5.66 10.24
C MET A 108 -6.25 4.63 10.12
N GLU A 109 -6.83 4.20 11.25
CA GLU A 109 -7.95 3.26 11.27
C GLU A 109 -9.13 3.78 10.43
N GLN A 110 -9.46 5.07 10.56
CA GLN A 110 -10.52 5.70 9.77
C GLN A 110 -10.20 5.75 8.28
N VAL A 111 -8.93 5.92 7.89
CA VAL A 111 -8.50 5.85 6.49
C VAL A 111 -8.79 4.47 5.91
N PHE A 112 -8.43 3.41 6.64
CA PHE A 112 -8.65 2.04 6.20
C PHE A 112 -10.13 1.66 6.16
N GLU A 113 -10.95 2.16 7.10
CA GLU A 113 -12.41 2.01 7.04
C GLU A 113 -13.01 2.68 5.80
N ILE A 114 -12.56 3.89 5.46
CA ILE A 114 -13.00 4.59 4.25
C ILE A 114 -12.59 3.80 3.01
N MET A 115 -11.32 3.37 2.90
CA MET A 115 -10.85 2.59 1.76
C MET A 115 -11.62 1.28 1.59
N LYS A 116 -11.85 0.55 2.68
CA LYS A 116 -12.66 -0.66 2.65
C LYS A 116 -14.08 -0.37 2.12
N PHE A 117 -14.72 0.70 2.59
CA PHE A 117 -16.05 1.09 2.11
C PHE A 117 -16.07 1.42 0.61
N LEU A 118 -15.03 2.10 0.11
CA LEU A 118 -14.89 2.46 -1.30
C LEU A 118 -14.70 1.24 -2.22
N GLU A 119 -14.00 0.21 -1.75
CA GLU A 119 -13.78 -1.01 -2.54
C GLU A 119 -14.99 -1.97 -2.53
N GLU A 120 -15.83 -1.88 -1.48
CA GLU A 120 -17.03 -2.70 -1.33
C GLU A 120 -18.28 -2.12 -2.04
N ASN A 121 -18.24 -0.89 -2.57
CA ASN A 121 -19.41 -0.17 -3.14
C ASN A 121 -19.13 0.49 -4.49
#